data_AF-A0A973DJY5-F1
#
_entry.id   AF-A0A973DJY5-F1
#
_cell.length_a   1.000
_cell.length_b   1.000
_cell.length_c   1.000
_cell.angle_alpha   90.00
_cell.angle_beta   90.00
_cell.angle_gamma   90.00
#
_symmetry.space_group_name_H-M   'P 1'
#
loop_
_entity.id
_entity.type
_entity.pdbx_description
1 polymer ?
#
loop_
_entity_poly.entity_id
_entity_poly.type
_entity_poly.pdbx_seq_one_letter_code
_entity_poly.pdbx_strand_id
1 'polypeptide(L)'
;AEQTLAQLKDLQKFTLSQMDDELLWPISMPCFIEHQDDIVLAQFGDSNIGRMKTLYREGLKNRYGSMMQAIAGVHFNISFPESLWQSLYSLNGNQDTLAESISNGYLGLIRNFKRELWLISFLFGASPALCSSFLQGRETDLPFKKLGKGTLYLEVGTALRLGNLGYTNSAQSSLRVMYNSLEEYVAGLKEAIHTPSDIYGHIDDYTSAEPKQLNKNILQIENEFYSPIRPKRNAASGETPTDALLRGGIEYIEVRALDVNPFSETGIDLQQIRFLDVFLTYCLLNDSPEMDWQEQKLSTTNLDAVVNEGRDPELMLNKQGEMVRLTDWAETIFTQLSEVARYMDNAYGVSYYSETIAELATWVNSPSKTFSGKYVSALAKENQDNGHFALALAQQYKQSHLDADYQFYDQAFLAKQAVDSVLKEREVKAADSVSFTAFLDDYFAKA
;
A
#
# COMPACT_ATOMS: atom_id res chain seq x y z
N ALA A 1 -13.15 -2.08 -13.37
CA ALA A 1 -12.35 -3.18 -12.80
C ALA A 1 -11.73 -4.06 -13.89
N GLU A 2 -12.51 -4.73 -14.75
CA GLU A 2 -11.99 -5.65 -15.78
C GLU A 2 -10.99 -5.00 -16.74
N GLN A 3 -11.33 -3.82 -17.29
CA GLN A 3 -10.42 -3.06 -18.15
C GLN A 3 -9.09 -2.72 -17.45
N THR A 4 -9.14 -2.30 -16.17
CA THR A 4 -7.94 -1.99 -15.37
C THR A 4 -7.06 -3.23 -15.20
N LEU A 5 -7.68 -4.40 -14.97
CA LEU A 5 -6.95 -5.65 -14.82
C LEU A 5 -6.33 -6.11 -16.15
N ALA A 6 -7.05 -5.94 -17.26
CA ALA A 6 -6.52 -6.19 -18.61
C ALA A 6 -5.31 -5.29 -18.93
N GLN A 7 -5.40 -3.99 -18.61
CA GLN A 7 -4.28 -3.06 -18.74
C GLN A 7 -3.07 -3.48 -17.92
N LEU A 8 -3.26 -3.91 -16.67
CA LEU A 8 -2.18 -4.40 -15.81
C LEU A 8 -1.54 -5.68 -16.38
N LYS A 9 -2.36 -6.61 -16.85
CA LYS A 9 -1.92 -7.85 -17.48
C LYS A 9 -1.08 -7.60 -18.73
N ASP A 10 -1.51 -6.68 -19.60
CA ASP A 10 -0.75 -6.30 -20.80
C ASP A 10 0.61 -5.68 -20.47
N LEU A 11 0.66 -4.83 -19.43
CA LEU A 11 1.93 -4.24 -18.96
C LEU A 11 2.88 -5.32 -18.42
N GLN A 12 2.37 -6.28 -17.65
CA GLN A 12 3.17 -7.40 -17.14
C GLN A 12 3.64 -8.32 -18.27
N LYS A 13 2.77 -8.66 -19.23
CA LYS A 13 3.14 -9.41 -20.44
C LYS A 13 4.28 -8.73 -21.20
N PHE A 14 4.13 -7.44 -21.51
CA PHE A 14 5.17 -6.70 -22.20
C PHE A 14 6.47 -6.70 -21.41
N THR A 15 6.41 -6.39 -20.10
CA THR A 15 7.58 -6.37 -19.23
C THR A 15 8.30 -7.72 -19.21
N LEU A 16 7.58 -8.82 -18.96
CA LEU A 16 8.14 -10.19 -18.94
C LEU A 16 8.75 -10.62 -20.28
N SER A 17 8.24 -10.09 -21.40
CA SER A 17 8.81 -10.34 -22.74
C SER A 17 10.14 -9.61 -23.00
N GLN A 18 10.48 -8.61 -22.19
CA GLN A 18 11.67 -7.76 -22.33
C GLN A 18 12.73 -8.02 -21.24
N MET A 19 12.56 -9.07 -20.43
CA MET A 19 13.39 -9.36 -19.26
C MET A 19 14.18 -10.67 -19.37
N ASP A 20 14.36 -11.19 -20.58
CA ASP A 20 15.08 -12.44 -20.87
C ASP A 20 14.67 -13.60 -19.94
N ASP A 21 15.56 -14.09 -19.06
CA ASP A 21 15.31 -15.19 -18.12
C ASP A 21 14.80 -14.71 -16.74
N GLU A 22 14.80 -13.40 -16.48
CA GLU A 22 14.34 -12.85 -15.20
C GLU A 22 12.82 -13.05 -15.01
N LEU A 23 12.39 -12.97 -13.75
CA LEU A 23 11.02 -13.24 -13.31
C LEU A 23 10.50 -12.10 -12.46
N LEU A 24 9.17 -11.91 -12.45
CA LEU A 24 8.50 -11.07 -11.46
C LEU A 24 8.18 -11.89 -10.22
N TRP A 25 8.63 -11.43 -9.05
CA TRP A 25 8.40 -12.09 -7.77
C TRP A 25 6.91 -11.96 -7.35
N PRO A 26 6.15 -13.06 -7.19
CA PRO A 26 4.69 -12.99 -7.08
C PRO A 26 4.17 -12.89 -5.65
N ILE A 27 5.03 -12.60 -4.66
CA ILE A 27 4.66 -12.51 -3.24
C ILE A 27 5.23 -11.24 -2.60
N SER A 28 4.64 -10.76 -1.51
CA SER A 28 5.08 -9.52 -0.85
C SER A 28 6.48 -9.59 -0.23
N MET A 29 6.81 -10.71 0.43
CA MET A 29 8.07 -10.84 1.18
C MET A 29 9.19 -11.36 0.27
N PRO A 30 10.36 -10.72 0.27
CA PRO A 30 11.46 -11.12 -0.62
C PRO A 30 12.19 -12.37 -0.10
N CYS A 31 12.77 -13.12 -1.04
CA CYS A 31 13.78 -14.17 -0.87
C CYS A 31 14.66 -14.18 -2.15
N PHE A 32 15.91 -14.63 -2.21
CA PHE A 32 16.94 -14.84 -1.20
C PHE A 32 17.91 -13.67 -1.35
N ILE A 33 18.00 -12.80 -0.35
CA ILE A 33 18.94 -11.67 -0.39
C ILE A 33 19.99 -11.95 0.67
N GLU A 34 21.23 -12.18 0.22
CA GLU A 34 22.36 -12.48 1.10
C GLU A 34 22.79 -11.23 1.85
N HIS A 35 23.07 -10.14 1.12
CA HIS A 35 23.42 -8.86 1.71
C HIS A 35 22.55 -7.72 1.19
N GLN A 36 22.20 -6.79 2.07
CA GLN A 36 21.38 -5.62 1.71
C GLN A 36 22.08 -4.69 0.71
N ASP A 37 23.40 -4.78 0.61
CA ASP A 37 24.21 -3.98 -0.32
C ASP A 37 24.18 -4.51 -1.75
N ASP A 38 23.67 -5.74 -1.97
CA ASP A 38 23.46 -6.29 -3.30
C ASP A 38 22.25 -5.62 -4.00
N ILE A 39 21.40 -4.94 -3.22
CA ILE A 39 20.23 -4.23 -3.75
C ILE A 39 20.68 -2.91 -4.37
N VAL A 40 20.72 -2.88 -5.70
CA VAL A 40 21.00 -1.67 -6.48
C VAL A 40 19.81 -0.71 -6.38
N LEU A 41 20.09 0.55 -6.02
CA LEU A 41 19.07 1.59 -5.98
C LEU A 41 18.59 1.92 -7.39
N ALA A 42 17.30 2.25 -7.52
CA ALA A 42 16.76 2.69 -8.80
C ALA A 42 17.47 3.95 -9.32
N GLN A 43 17.88 3.89 -10.59
CA GLN A 43 18.59 4.95 -11.30
C GLN A 43 17.61 5.71 -12.20
N PHE A 44 17.55 7.03 -12.04
CA PHE A 44 16.62 7.91 -12.79
C PHE A 44 17.35 8.92 -13.70
N GLY A 45 18.60 8.66 -14.05
CA GLY A 45 19.42 9.54 -14.88
C GLY A 45 19.97 10.76 -14.13
N ASP A 46 20.60 11.66 -14.89
CA ASP A 46 21.38 12.78 -14.34
C ASP A 46 20.57 14.07 -14.16
N SER A 47 19.29 14.07 -14.50
CA SER A 47 18.43 15.25 -14.29
C SER A 47 18.33 15.58 -12.80
N ASN A 48 18.13 16.85 -12.44
CA ASN A 48 18.04 17.24 -11.03
C ASN A 48 16.94 16.45 -10.30
N ILE A 49 15.77 16.28 -10.94
CA ILE A 49 14.68 15.46 -10.39
C ILE A 49 15.04 13.96 -10.36
N GLY A 50 15.77 13.44 -11.35
CA GLY A 50 16.24 12.06 -11.39
C GLY A 50 17.21 11.76 -10.24
N ARG A 51 18.23 12.62 -10.08
CA ARG A 51 19.20 12.56 -8.99
C ARG A 51 18.54 12.68 -7.61
N MET A 52 17.56 13.56 -7.46
CA MET A 52 16.78 13.67 -6.22
C MET A 52 16.05 12.36 -5.89
N LYS A 53 15.43 11.71 -6.88
CA LYS A 53 14.73 10.42 -6.69
C LYS A 53 15.68 9.29 -6.28
N THR A 54 16.91 9.29 -6.79
CA THR A 54 17.94 8.32 -6.40
C THR A 54 18.51 8.66 -5.02
N LEU A 55 18.82 9.92 -4.72
CA LEU A 55 19.31 10.36 -3.40
C LEU A 55 18.27 10.13 -2.29
N TYR A 56 16.98 10.30 -2.59
CA TYR A 56 15.90 9.93 -1.67
C TYR A 56 15.99 8.45 -1.27
N ARG A 57 16.24 7.56 -2.24
CA ARG A 57 16.38 6.11 -2.01
C ARG A 57 17.67 5.76 -1.28
N GLU A 58 18.76 6.48 -1.53
CA GLU A 58 20.00 6.38 -0.72
C GLU A 58 19.70 6.74 0.73
N GLY A 59 18.93 7.80 0.97
CA GLY A 59 18.44 8.13 2.31
C GLY A 59 17.58 7.03 2.93
N LEU A 60 16.65 6.43 2.18
CA LEU A 60 15.85 5.30 2.68
C LEU A 60 16.72 4.09 3.04
N LYS A 61 17.72 3.77 2.21
CA LYS A 61 18.70 2.71 2.49
C LYS A 61 19.44 3.00 3.81
N ASN A 62 19.95 4.22 3.98
CA ASN A 62 20.74 4.58 5.16
C ASN A 62 19.90 4.70 6.43
N ARG A 63 18.61 5.05 6.32
CA ARG A 63 17.68 5.20 7.45
C ARG A 63 17.02 3.90 7.90
N TYR A 64 16.75 3.00 6.96
CA TYR A 64 15.89 1.82 7.19
C TYR A 64 16.52 0.47 6.76
N GLY A 65 17.62 0.51 6.00
CA GLY A 65 18.19 -0.65 5.33
C GLY A 65 17.47 -1.02 4.03
N SER A 66 18.19 -1.59 3.07
CA SER A 66 17.63 -1.91 1.75
C SER A 66 16.65 -3.09 1.79
N MET A 67 16.81 -4.02 2.75
CA MET A 67 15.98 -5.22 2.86
C MET A 67 14.49 -4.90 3.00
N MET A 68 14.15 -3.93 3.85
CA MET A 68 12.77 -3.50 4.06
C MET A 68 12.17 -2.89 2.79
N GLN A 69 12.99 -2.23 1.96
CA GLN A 69 12.56 -1.60 0.72
C GLN A 69 12.28 -2.60 -0.41
N ALA A 70 12.71 -3.85 -0.27
CA ALA A 70 12.44 -4.93 -1.23
C ALA A 70 11.09 -5.64 -1.00
N ILE A 71 10.35 -5.26 0.04
CA ILE A 71 8.98 -5.75 0.24
C ILE A 71 8.07 -5.14 -0.83
N ALA A 72 7.28 -5.97 -1.50
CA ALA A 72 6.30 -5.55 -2.50
C ALA A 72 4.89 -5.48 -1.91
N GLY A 73 4.02 -4.69 -2.53
CA GLY A 73 2.60 -4.63 -2.20
C GLY A 73 1.80 -4.03 -3.36
N VAL A 74 0.48 -4.06 -3.23
CA VAL A 74 -0.43 -3.47 -4.22
C VAL A 74 -1.05 -2.21 -3.64
N HIS A 75 -1.06 -1.15 -4.44
CA HIS A 75 -1.82 0.05 -4.10
C HIS A 75 -3.09 0.11 -4.94
N PHE A 76 -4.23 0.30 -4.29
CA PHE A 76 -5.53 0.45 -4.93
C PHE A 76 -5.96 1.91 -4.84
N ASN A 77 -6.15 2.55 -6.00
CA ASN A 77 -6.53 3.96 -6.09
C ASN A 77 -8.00 4.05 -6.49
N ILE A 78 -8.80 4.78 -5.71
CA ILE A 78 -10.23 4.97 -5.99
C ILE A 78 -10.62 6.43 -5.84
N SER A 79 -11.51 6.88 -6.74
CA SER A 79 -12.27 8.12 -6.59
C SER A 79 -13.74 7.83 -6.82
N PHE A 80 -14.60 8.61 -6.18
CA PHE A 80 -16.04 8.52 -6.38
C PHE A 80 -16.51 9.52 -7.43
N PRO A 81 -17.56 9.19 -8.21
CA PRO A 81 -18.04 10.06 -9.26
C PRO A 81 -18.61 11.36 -8.70
N GLU A 82 -18.48 12.45 -9.45
CA GLU A 82 -19.00 13.77 -9.07
C GLU A 82 -20.50 13.74 -8.72
N SER A 83 -21.27 12.91 -9.43
CA SER A 83 -22.71 12.74 -9.18
C SER A 83 -23.02 12.18 -7.78
N LEU A 84 -22.16 11.32 -7.23
CA LEU A 84 -22.33 10.83 -5.86
C LEU A 84 -22.10 11.97 -4.87
N TRP A 85 -21.03 12.75 -5.05
CA TRP A 85 -20.70 13.87 -4.19
C TRP A 85 -21.79 14.95 -4.20
N GLN A 86 -22.32 15.30 -5.37
CA GLN A 86 -23.43 16.24 -5.50
C GLN A 86 -24.69 15.76 -4.76
N SER A 87 -24.97 14.45 -4.83
CA SER A 87 -26.11 13.84 -4.13
C SER A 87 -25.92 13.87 -2.61
N LEU A 88 -24.77 13.45 -2.11
CA LEU A 88 -24.44 13.46 -0.68
C LEU A 88 -24.45 14.89 -0.10
N TYR A 89 -23.87 15.84 -0.83
CA TYR A 89 -23.86 17.25 -0.45
C TYR A 89 -25.29 17.80 -0.29
N SER A 90 -26.18 17.50 -1.25
CA SER A 90 -27.57 17.93 -1.23
C SER A 90 -28.38 17.30 -0.08
N LEU A 91 -28.12 16.03 0.23
CA LEU A 91 -28.81 15.29 1.29
C LEU A 91 -28.40 15.73 2.69
N ASN A 92 -27.12 16.04 2.90
CA ASN A 92 -26.60 16.38 4.23
C ASN A 92 -26.87 17.84 4.64
N GLY A 93 -27.38 18.68 3.73
CA GLY A 93 -27.68 20.08 4.03
C GLY A 93 -26.43 20.88 4.46
N ASN A 94 -25.28 20.50 3.93
CA ASN A 94 -23.97 21.04 4.33
C ASN A 94 -23.90 22.56 4.15
N GLN A 95 -23.30 23.24 5.13
CA GLN A 95 -23.02 24.68 5.07
C GLN A 95 -21.67 24.98 4.38
N ASP A 96 -20.81 23.97 4.26
CA ASP A 96 -19.50 24.06 3.62
C ASP A 96 -19.61 24.12 2.08
N THR A 97 -18.51 24.41 1.40
CA THR A 97 -18.43 24.26 -0.06
C THR A 97 -18.45 22.79 -0.47
N LEU A 98 -18.80 22.50 -1.74
CA LEU A 98 -18.74 21.13 -2.27
C LEU A 98 -17.33 20.53 -2.16
N ALA A 99 -16.29 21.31 -2.39
CA ALA A 99 -14.90 20.83 -2.32
C ALA A 99 -14.46 20.45 -0.90
N GLU A 100 -14.86 21.24 0.10
CA GLU A 100 -14.66 20.94 1.52
C GLU A 100 -15.45 19.68 1.90
N SER A 101 -16.71 19.57 1.46
CA SER A 101 -17.53 18.38 1.70
C SER A 101 -16.93 17.10 1.11
N ILE A 102 -16.31 17.17 -0.08
CA ILE A 102 -15.61 16.02 -0.70
C ILE A 102 -14.42 15.62 0.15
N SER A 103 -13.60 16.60 0.57
CA SER A 103 -12.43 16.33 1.41
C SER A 103 -12.83 15.74 2.76
N ASN A 104 -13.87 16.29 3.40
CA ASN A 104 -14.44 15.77 4.64
C ASN A 104 -14.98 14.34 4.48
N GLY A 105 -15.64 14.03 3.36
CA GLY A 105 -16.10 12.69 3.03
C GLY A 105 -14.96 11.69 2.89
N TYR A 106 -13.90 12.05 2.15
CA TYR A 106 -12.71 11.21 2.02
C TYR A 106 -11.95 11.02 3.34
N LEU A 107 -11.86 12.05 4.18
CA LEU A 107 -11.27 11.92 5.52
C LEU A 107 -12.12 11.02 6.43
N GLY A 108 -13.46 11.13 6.34
CA GLY A 108 -14.40 10.24 7.01
C GLY A 108 -14.18 8.77 6.60
N LEU A 109 -14.06 8.53 5.30
CA LEU A 109 -13.69 7.22 4.75
C LEU A 109 -12.36 6.73 5.33
N ILE A 110 -11.32 7.57 5.37
CA ILE A 110 -10.01 7.19 5.90
C ILE A 110 -10.10 6.76 7.38
N ARG A 111 -10.85 7.49 8.22
CA ARG A 111 -11.01 7.13 9.64
C ARG A 111 -11.73 5.78 9.79
N ASN A 112 -12.80 5.54 9.02
CA ASN A 112 -13.50 4.25 9.02
C ASN A 112 -12.63 3.11 8.50
N PHE A 113 -11.88 3.35 7.41
CA PHE A 113 -10.91 2.39 6.90
C PHE A 113 -9.86 2.04 7.97
N LYS A 114 -9.33 3.03 8.70
CA LYS A 114 -8.33 2.78 9.75
C LYS A 114 -8.88 1.94 10.90
N ARG A 115 -10.13 2.17 11.33
CA ARG A 115 -10.81 1.38 12.38
C ARG A 115 -10.97 -0.09 11.99
N GLU A 116 -11.19 -0.36 10.71
CA GLU A 116 -11.55 -1.69 10.20
C GLU A 116 -10.50 -2.31 9.26
N LEU A 117 -9.31 -1.71 9.15
CA LEU A 117 -8.22 -2.18 8.28
C LEU A 117 -7.80 -3.62 8.58
N TRP A 118 -7.98 -4.05 9.83
CA TRP A 118 -7.73 -5.43 10.25
C TRP A 118 -8.53 -6.44 9.39
N LEU A 119 -9.70 -6.09 8.86
CA LEU A 119 -10.49 -6.96 7.99
C LEU A 119 -9.81 -7.23 6.64
N ILE A 120 -9.10 -6.23 6.10
CA ILE A 120 -8.29 -6.39 4.88
C ILE A 120 -7.14 -7.36 5.14
N SER A 121 -6.45 -7.23 6.28
CA SER A 121 -5.38 -8.15 6.69
C SER A 121 -5.93 -9.56 6.87
N PHE A 122 -7.10 -9.71 7.51
CA PHE A 122 -7.74 -11.00 7.72
C PHE A 122 -8.08 -11.73 6.41
N LEU A 123 -8.76 -11.05 5.48
CA LEU A 123 -9.22 -11.66 4.23
C LEU A 123 -8.09 -11.88 3.23
N PHE A 124 -7.27 -10.85 3.03
CA PHE A 124 -6.33 -10.74 1.90
C PHE A 124 -4.87 -10.63 2.31
N GLY A 125 -4.54 -10.69 3.60
CA GLY A 125 -3.18 -10.84 4.06
C GLY A 125 -2.55 -12.09 3.47
N ALA A 126 -1.43 -11.93 2.76
CA ALA A 126 -0.81 -12.97 1.95
C ALA A 126 0.69 -13.11 2.21
N SER A 127 1.16 -12.58 3.34
CA SER A 127 2.53 -12.74 3.80
C SER A 127 2.62 -13.35 5.21
N PRO A 128 2.09 -14.56 5.45
CA PRO A 128 2.22 -15.23 6.75
C PRO A 128 3.62 -15.84 6.97
N ALA A 129 4.45 -15.87 5.93
CA ALA A 129 5.77 -16.48 5.92
C ALA A 129 6.84 -15.55 5.31
N LEU A 130 8.09 -15.74 5.72
CA LEU A 130 9.28 -15.08 5.18
C LEU A 130 10.47 -16.05 5.16
N CYS A 131 11.49 -15.74 4.35
CA CYS A 131 12.76 -16.44 4.41
C CYS A 131 13.63 -15.89 5.55
N SER A 132 14.35 -16.76 6.27
CA SER A 132 15.22 -16.37 7.39
C SER A 132 16.28 -15.33 7.01
N SER A 133 16.70 -15.30 5.75
CA SER A 133 17.58 -14.26 5.20
C SER A 133 17.04 -12.84 5.41
N PHE A 134 15.71 -12.66 5.46
CA PHE A 134 15.09 -11.37 5.69
C PHE A 134 15.38 -10.81 7.09
N LEU A 135 15.47 -11.68 8.10
CA LEU A 135 15.76 -11.24 9.47
C LEU A 135 17.23 -10.88 9.66
N GLN A 136 18.15 -11.38 8.84
CA GLN A 136 19.59 -11.13 8.96
C GLN A 136 20.13 -11.32 10.40
N GLY A 137 19.58 -12.30 11.14
CA GLY A 137 19.96 -12.58 12.53
C GLY A 137 19.29 -11.70 13.59
N ARG A 138 18.39 -10.78 13.21
CA ARG A 138 17.55 -10.03 14.17
C ARG A 138 16.65 -11.00 14.93
N GLU A 139 16.67 -10.91 16.25
CA GLU A 139 15.76 -11.64 17.12
C GLU A 139 14.36 -11.01 17.06
N THR A 140 13.33 -11.85 17.19
CA THR A 140 11.93 -11.42 17.18
C THR A 140 11.16 -12.19 18.24
N ASP A 141 10.26 -11.52 18.95
CA ASP A 141 9.37 -12.17 19.93
C ASP A 141 8.19 -12.92 19.28
N LEU A 142 8.12 -12.90 17.95
CA LEU A 142 7.06 -13.58 17.20
C LEU A 142 7.22 -15.10 17.27
N PRO A 143 6.13 -15.86 17.49
CA PRO A 143 6.16 -17.31 17.68
C PRO A 143 6.29 -18.06 16.34
N PHE A 144 7.37 -17.78 15.60
CA PHE A 144 7.61 -18.39 14.30
C PHE A 144 7.77 -19.90 14.39
N LYS A 145 7.01 -20.62 13.56
CA LYS A 145 7.31 -21.99 13.19
C LYS A 145 8.25 -22.03 12.00
N LYS A 146 8.93 -23.16 11.82
CA LYS A 146 9.87 -23.38 10.71
C LYS A 146 9.29 -24.39 9.71
N LEU A 147 9.54 -24.15 8.43
CA LEU A 147 9.26 -25.08 7.32
C LEU A 147 10.50 -25.16 6.42
N GLY A 148 10.65 -26.31 5.75
CA GLY A 148 11.75 -26.52 4.80
C GLY A 148 13.13 -26.28 5.42
N LYS A 149 14.00 -25.56 4.70
CA LYS A 149 15.39 -25.27 5.10
C LYS A 149 15.58 -23.89 5.71
N GLY A 150 14.66 -22.95 5.50
CA GLY A 150 14.88 -21.56 5.93
C GLY A 150 13.62 -20.71 6.04
N THR A 151 12.43 -21.31 5.94
CA THR A 151 11.17 -20.57 6.02
C THR A 151 10.73 -20.41 7.46
N LEU A 152 10.39 -19.17 7.84
CA LEU A 152 9.75 -18.81 9.10
C LEU A 152 8.32 -18.38 8.80
N TYR A 153 7.34 -18.89 9.55
CA TYR A 153 5.95 -18.52 9.34
C TYR A 153 5.15 -18.47 10.65
N LEU A 154 4.10 -17.65 10.66
CA LEU A 154 3.11 -17.64 11.73
C LEU A 154 1.98 -18.59 11.37
N GLU A 155 1.71 -19.57 12.23
CA GLU A 155 0.71 -20.62 11.97
C GLU A 155 -0.69 -20.06 11.77
N VAL A 156 -1.05 -19.00 12.50
CA VAL A 156 -2.34 -18.31 12.45
C VAL A 156 -2.24 -16.85 12.01
N GLY A 157 -1.04 -16.38 11.65
CA GLY A 157 -0.82 -15.01 11.17
C GLY A 157 -1.32 -14.79 9.74
N THR A 158 -1.42 -13.51 9.37
CA THR A 158 -2.00 -13.05 8.11
C THR A 158 -1.00 -12.31 7.21
N ALA A 159 -0.59 -11.09 7.59
CA ALA A 159 0.19 -10.18 6.75
C ALA A 159 1.40 -9.57 7.50
N LEU A 160 2.51 -10.32 7.64
CA LEU A 160 3.76 -9.82 8.24
C LEU A 160 4.24 -8.48 7.65
N ARG A 161 3.97 -8.21 6.36
CA ARG A 161 4.27 -6.93 5.69
C ARG A 161 3.61 -5.72 6.36
N LEU A 162 2.44 -5.90 6.98
CA LEU A 162 1.71 -4.83 7.67
C LEU A 162 2.12 -4.65 9.14
N GLY A 163 2.82 -5.63 9.72
CA GLY A 163 3.25 -5.59 11.12
C GLY A 163 4.65 -5.03 11.32
N ASN A 164 5.20 -5.26 12.52
CA ASN A 164 6.49 -4.74 12.99
C ASN A 164 7.73 -5.23 12.23
N LEU A 165 7.60 -6.29 11.42
CA LEU A 165 8.68 -6.75 10.53
C LEU A 165 8.60 -6.13 9.12
N GLY A 166 7.53 -5.39 8.85
CA GLY A 166 7.31 -4.68 7.60
C GLY A 166 7.93 -3.28 7.63
N TYR A 167 7.17 -2.29 7.19
CA TYR A 167 7.64 -0.92 6.94
C TYR A 167 7.62 0.03 8.16
N THR A 168 7.30 -0.45 9.36
CA THR A 168 7.15 0.41 10.54
C THR A 168 8.51 0.67 11.21
N ASN A 169 8.96 1.92 11.22
CA ASN A 169 10.17 2.35 11.96
C ASN A 169 9.82 3.19 13.19
N SER A 170 10.64 3.05 14.24
CA SER A 170 10.57 3.80 15.50
C SER A 170 10.65 5.32 15.30
N ALA A 171 11.37 5.82 14.30
CA ALA A 171 11.47 7.26 14.01
C ALA A 171 10.13 7.89 13.60
N GLN A 172 9.25 7.13 12.95
CA GLN A 172 7.91 7.60 12.57
C GLN A 172 6.87 7.35 13.67
N SER A 173 7.19 6.54 14.69
CA SER A 173 6.24 6.22 15.77
C SER A 173 5.85 7.42 16.64
N SER A 174 6.67 8.49 16.61
CA SER A 174 6.38 9.77 17.28
C SER A 174 5.52 10.71 16.43
N LEU A 175 5.36 10.46 15.13
CA LEU A 175 4.59 11.32 14.23
C LEU A 175 3.09 11.17 14.50
N ARG A 176 2.43 12.30 14.78
CA ARG A 176 1.00 12.37 15.06
C ARG A 176 0.25 13.02 13.91
N VAL A 177 0.14 12.31 12.79
CA VAL A 177 -0.68 12.76 11.66
C VAL A 177 -2.12 12.36 11.89
N MET A 178 -3.01 13.35 11.89
CA MET A 178 -4.44 13.19 12.16
C MET A 178 -5.26 13.28 10.85
N TYR A 179 -6.51 12.84 10.89
CA TYR A 179 -7.38 12.71 9.70
C TYR A 179 -8.76 13.33 9.95
N ASN A 180 -8.86 14.34 10.81
CA ASN A 180 -10.15 14.97 11.13
C ASN A 180 -10.46 16.14 10.20
N SER A 181 -9.46 16.92 9.81
CA SER A 181 -9.56 17.92 8.74
C SER A 181 -8.38 17.89 7.78
N LEU A 182 -8.54 18.52 6.61
CA LEU A 182 -7.48 18.60 5.61
C LEU A 182 -6.31 19.45 6.12
N GLU A 183 -6.62 20.55 6.81
CA GLU A 183 -5.65 21.46 7.39
C GLU A 183 -4.82 20.76 8.46
N GLU A 184 -5.45 19.98 9.35
CA GLU A 184 -4.77 19.23 10.40
C GLU A 184 -3.85 18.15 9.79
N TYR A 185 -4.34 17.42 8.79
CA TYR A 185 -3.56 16.41 8.08
C TYR A 185 -2.31 17.02 7.42
N VAL A 186 -2.50 18.11 6.67
CA VAL A 186 -1.39 18.78 5.97
C VAL A 186 -0.42 19.41 6.96
N ALA A 187 -0.92 20.06 8.02
CA ALA A 187 -0.07 20.65 9.05
C ALA A 187 0.81 19.59 9.73
N GLY A 188 0.25 18.45 10.12
CA GLY A 188 1.01 17.37 10.74
C GLY A 188 2.07 16.76 9.80
N LEU A 189 1.78 16.65 8.51
CA LEU A 189 2.76 16.16 7.53
C LEU A 189 3.85 17.19 7.24
N LYS A 190 3.50 18.49 7.13
CA LYS A 190 4.48 19.57 6.98
C LYS A 190 5.37 19.71 8.22
N GLU A 191 4.84 19.53 9.42
CA GLU A 191 5.64 19.49 10.65
C GLU A 191 6.66 18.33 10.61
N ALA A 192 6.22 17.14 10.19
CA ALA A 192 7.07 15.95 10.11
C ALA A 192 8.25 16.10 9.14
N ILE A 193 8.05 16.76 7.98
CA ILE A 193 9.13 17.00 7.00
C ILE A 193 10.09 18.12 7.43
N HIS A 194 9.70 19.00 8.36
CA HIS A 194 10.54 20.11 8.85
C HIS A 194 11.20 19.83 10.20
N THR A 195 10.80 18.76 10.90
CA THR A 195 11.33 18.44 12.22
C THR A 195 12.64 17.65 12.11
N PRO A 196 13.77 18.16 12.64
CA PRO A 196 15.03 17.41 12.68
C PRO A 196 14.89 16.07 13.42
N SER A 197 15.58 15.05 12.94
CA SER A 197 15.62 13.73 13.59
C SER A 197 16.89 13.54 14.41
N ASP A 198 16.73 13.19 15.68
CA ASP A 198 17.84 12.83 16.57
C ASP A 198 18.60 11.58 16.08
N ILE A 199 17.94 10.73 15.28
CA ILE A 199 18.51 9.48 14.77
C ILE A 199 19.25 9.71 13.46
N TYR A 200 18.83 10.68 12.63
CA TYR A 200 19.37 10.85 11.26
C TYR A 200 20.32 12.04 11.11
N GLY A 201 20.49 12.87 12.14
CA GLY A 201 21.35 14.06 12.08
C GLY A 201 22.83 13.80 11.77
N HIS A 202 23.31 12.58 12.06
CA HIS A 202 24.69 12.16 11.83
C HIS A 202 24.98 11.72 10.38
N ILE A 203 23.95 11.50 9.55
CA ILE A 203 24.10 11.10 8.14
C ILE A 203 24.23 12.36 7.27
N ASP A 204 25.17 12.36 6.33
CA ASP A 204 25.41 13.48 5.41
C ASP A 204 24.21 13.76 4.49
N ASP A 205 23.80 15.03 4.41
CA ASP A 205 22.67 15.45 3.57
C ASP A 205 23.14 16.05 2.23
N TYR A 206 22.20 16.57 1.43
CA TYR A 206 22.45 17.13 0.11
C TYR A 206 23.42 18.31 0.05
N THR A 207 23.74 18.92 1.20
CA THR A 207 24.72 20.02 1.30
C THR A 207 26.16 19.52 1.45
N SER A 208 26.34 18.24 1.79
CA SER A 208 27.65 17.59 1.89
C SER A 208 28.23 17.27 0.50
N ALA A 209 29.55 17.10 0.43
CA ALA A 209 30.23 16.73 -0.82
C ALA A 209 29.80 15.35 -1.35
N GLU A 210 29.52 14.41 -0.45
CA GLU A 210 29.05 13.05 -0.73
C GLU A 210 27.69 12.83 -0.04
N PRO A 211 26.58 13.26 -0.66
CA PRO A 211 25.27 13.26 0.00
C PRO A 211 24.72 11.84 0.16
N LYS A 212 24.17 11.54 1.34
CA LYS A 212 23.64 10.21 1.73
C LYS A 212 22.17 10.21 2.09
N GLN A 213 21.53 11.38 2.09
CA GLN A 213 20.09 11.59 2.24
C GLN A 213 19.73 12.98 1.72
N LEU A 214 18.44 13.25 1.54
CA LEU A 214 17.98 14.58 1.12
C LEU A 214 18.04 15.64 2.22
N ASN A 215 17.76 15.28 3.48
CA ASN A 215 17.83 16.19 4.62
C ASN A 215 17.98 15.38 5.92
N LYS A 216 18.05 16.06 7.06
CA LYS A 216 18.22 15.47 8.40
C LYS A 216 16.91 15.40 9.21
N ASN A 217 15.77 15.57 8.56
CA ASN A 217 14.46 15.61 9.22
C ASN A 217 13.87 14.22 9.41
N ILE A 218 12.81 14.09 10.23
CA ILE A 218 12.12 12.82 10.48
C ILE A 218 11.70 12.18 9.15
N LEU A 219 11.15 12.97 8.23
CA LEU A 219 10.87 12.56 6.86
C LEU A 219 11.73 13.39 5.88
N GLN A 220 12.30 12.74 4.87
CA GLN A 220 12.99 13.48 3.79
C GLN A 220 12.00 14.28 2.95
N ILE A 221 10.87 13.66 2.60
CA ILE A 221 9.77 14.21 1.80
C ILE A 221 8.48 13.52 2.23
N GLU A 222 7.32 14.04 1.83
CA GLU A 222 6.01 13.52 2.20
C GLU A 222 5.79 12.06 1.81
N ASN A 223 6.45 11.61 0.74
CA ASN A 223 6.35 10.23 0.26
C ASN A 223 6.90 9.20 1.26
N GLU A 224 7.78 9.61 2.18
CA GLU A 224 8.39 8.76 3.22
C GLU A 224 7.40 8.41 4.35
N PHE A 225 6.32 9.17 4.50
CA PHE A 225 5.33 8.96 5.56
C PHE A 225 4.56 7.65 5.38
N TYR A 226 4.92 6.60 6.09
CA TYR A 226 4.25 5.32 5.94
C TYR A 226 2.84 5.37 6.53
N SER A 227 1.84 5.11 5.70
CA SER A 227 0.44 5.00 6.10
C SER A 227 -0.24 3.92 5.24
N PRO A 228 -1.17 3.12 5.81
CA PRO A 228 -1.91 2.11 5.06
C PRO A 228 -2.92 2.70 4.07
N ILE A 229 -3.23 4.00 4.19
CA ILE A 229 -4.16 4.73 3.32
C ILE A 229 -3.73 6.20 3.26
N ARG A 230 -3.81 6.83 2.08
CA ARG A 230 -3.43 8.25 1.90
C ARG A 230 -4.49 9.02 1.10
N PRO A 231 -4.82 10.25 1.52
CA PRO A 231 -5.50 11.20 0.65
C PRO A 231 -4.55 11.67 -0.46
N LYS A 232 -5.07 11.82 -1.67
CA LYS A 232 -4.26 12.16 -2.84
C LYS A 232 -4.95 13.16 -3.75
N ARG A 233 -4.11 13.92 -4.45
CA ARG A 233 -4.46 14.76 -5.59
C ARG A 233 -3.31 14.73 -6.58
N ASN A 234 -3.63 14.84 -7.87
CA ASN A 234 -2.63 14.98 -8.91
C ASN A 234 -1.91 16.33 -8.76
N ALA A 235 -0.60 16.27 -8.51
CA ALA A 235 0.25 17.44 -8.38
C ALA A 235 0.65 18.00 -9.75
N ALA A 236 0.69 19.32 -9.88
CA ALA A 236 1.30 19.99 -11.02
C ALA A 236 2.83 19.79 -11.02
N SER A 237 3.48 20.08 -12.15
CA SER A 237 4.94 20.00 -12.23
C SER A 237 5.60 20.94 -11.21
N GLY A 238 6.40 20.39 -10.30
CA GLY A 238 7.09 21.14 -9.23
C GLY A 238 6.22 21.44 -8.00
N GLU A 239 4.97 20.99 -7.97
CA GLU A 239 4.08 21.12 -6.81
C GLU A 239 4.27 19.93 -5.86
N THR A 240 4.31 20.20 -4.55
CA THR A 240 4.42 19.12 -3.55
C THR A 240 3.06 18.42 -3.36
N PRO A 241 3.04 17.17 -2.87
CA PRO A 241 1.79 16.48 -2.56
C PRO A 241 0.89 17.25 -1.58
N THR A 242 1.48 17.93 -0.60
CA THR A 242 0.72 18.73 0.39
C THR A 242 0.15 20.00 -0.20
N ASP A 243 0.91 20.70 -1.05
CA ASP A 243 0.42 21.91 -1.73
C ASP A 243 -0.72 21.58 -2.71
N ALA A 244 -0.61 20.45 -3.44
CA ALA A 244 -1.68 19.98 -4.30
C ALA A 244 -2.98 19.79 -3.51
N LEU A 245 -2.90 19.13 -2.35
CA LEU A 245 -4.03 18.93 -1.44
C LEU A 245 -4.62 20.26 -0.95
N LEU A 246 -3.80 21.22 -0.51
CA LEU A 246 -4.29 22.53 -0.07
C LEU A 246 -4.96 23.31 -1.21
N ARG A 247 -4.45 23.19 -2.45
CA ARG A 247 -4.98 23.90 -3.62
C ARG A 247 -6.37 23.42 -4.01
N GLY A 248 -6.62 22.10 -3.97
CA GLY A 248 -7.82 21.52 -4.57
C GLY A 248 -8.63 20.59 -3.68
N GLY A 249 -8.22 20.37 -2.43
CA GLY A 249 -8.79 19.32 -1.60
C GLY A 249 -8.39 17.91 -2.05
N ILE A 250 -9.05 16.90 -1.51
CA ILE A 250 -8.77 15.49 -1.84
C ILE A 250 -9.48 15.11 -3.14
N GLU A 251 -8.76 14.49 -4.08
CA GLU A 251 -9.28 14.04 -5.38
C GLU A 251 -9.61 12.54 -5.36
N TYR A 252 -8.71 11.74 -4.79
CA TYR A 252 -8.82 10.29 -4.69
C TYR A 252 -8.10 9.76 -3.45
N ILE A 253 -8.32 8.48 -3.15
CA ILE A 253 -7.68 7.75 -2.05
C ILE A 253 -6.74 6.70 -2.63
N GLU A 254 -5.55 6.58 -2.04
CA GLU A 254 -4.61 5.47 -2.27
C GLU A 254 -4.65 4.52 -1.06
N VAL A 255 -5.22 3.33 -1.21
CA VAL A 255 -5.11 2.23 -0.25
C VAL A 255 -3.78 1.50 -0.50
N ARG A 256 -2.95 1.37 0.52
CA ARG A 256 -1.58 0.84 0.43
C ARG A 256 -1.39 -0.45 1.23
N ALA A 257 -2.45 -0.93 1.88
CA ALA A 257 -2.40 -2.04 2.81
C ALA A 257 -2.49 -3.43 2.16
N LEU A 258 -2.59 -3.53 0.83
CA LEU A 258 -2.74 -4.84 0.18
C LEU A 258 -1.39 -5.50 -0.03
N ASP A 259 -1.30 -6.76 0.39
CA ASP A 259 -0.23 -7.65 -0.04
C ASP A 259 -0.40 -8.01 -1.52
N VAL A 260 0.69 -8.45 -2.15
CA VAL A 260 0.63 -9.09 -3.46
C VAL A 260 -0.15 -10.40 -3.30
N ASN A 261 -1.21 -10.57 -4.09
CA ASN A 261 -1.99 -11.80 -4.15
C ASN A 261 -1.19 -12.89 -4.89
N PRO A 262 -0.71 -13.93 -4.18
CA PRO A 262 0.10 -14.99 -4.77
C PRO A 262 -0.72 -16.00 -5.57
N PHE A 263 -2.06 -15.88 -5.57
CA PHE A 263 -2.98 -16.74 -6.29
C PHE A 263 -3.51 -16.07 -7.57
N SER A 264 -3.00 -14.88 -7.89
CA SER A 264 -3.33 -14.14 -9.10
C SER A 264 -2.03 -13.76 -9.83
N GLU A 265 -1.96 -14.05 -11.13
CA GLU A 265 -0.81 -13.70 -11.97
C GLU A 265 -0.58 -12.18 -12.09
N THR A 266 -1.61 -11.38 -11.79
CA THR A 266 -1.56 -9.92 -11.77
C THR A 266 -1.23 -9.35 -10.39
N GLY A 267 -1.10 -10.17 -9.35
CA GLY A 267 -0.84 -9.74 -7.97
C GLY A 267 -2.06 -9.12 -7.26
N ILE A 268 -3.19 -8.99 -7.96
CA ILE A 268 -4.52 -8.63 -7.45
C ILE A 268 -5.55 -9.28 -8.38
N ASP A 269 -6.73 -9.64 -7.88
CA ASP A 269 -7.81 -10.18 -8.71
C ASP A 269 -9.10 -9.35 -8.66
N LEU A 270 -10.07 -9.76 -9.48
CA LEU A 270 -11.36 -9.07 -9.59
C LEU A 270 -12.22 -9.21 -8.32
N GLN A 271 -12.06 -10.29 -7.55
CA GLN A 271 -12.77 -10.49 -6.28
C GLN A 271 -12.30 -9.46 -5.25
N GLN A 272 -10.99 -9.23 -5.15
CA GLN A 272 -10.40 -8.18 -4.29
C GLN A 272 -10.87 -6.79 -4.72
N ILE A 273 -10.84 -6.46 -6.02
CA ILE A 273 -11.29 -5.15 -6.51
C ILE A 273 -12.77 -4.91 -6.16
N ARG A 274 -13.64 -5.90 -6.41
CA ARG A 274 -15.08 -5.80 -6.11
C ARG A 274 -15.35 -5.64 -4.62
N PHE A 275 -14.62 -6.38 -3.78
CA PHE A 275 -14.70 -6.17 -2.33
C PHE A 275 -14.27 -4.76 -1.94
N LEU A 276 -13.16 -4.25 -2.47
CA LEU A 276 -12.63 -2.92 -2.15
C LEU A 276 -13.58 -1.80 -2.59
N ASP A 277 -14.21 -1.93 -3.76
CA ASP A 277 -15.25 -0.99 -4.19
C ASP A 277 -16.39 -0.90 -3.15
N VAL A 278 -16.90 -2.05 -2.69
CA VAL A 278 -17.99 -2.12 -1.70
C VAL A 278 -17.51 -1.62 -0.34
N PHE A 279 -16.36 -2.09 0.14
CA PHE A 279 -15.81 -1.75 1.45
C PHE A 279 -15.49 -0.25 1.56
N LEU A 280 -14.89 0.36 0.54
CA LEU A 280 -14.57 1.78 0.56
C LEU A 280 -15.83 2.65 0.40
N THR A 281 -16.84 2.18 -0.34
CA THR A 281 -18.17 2.82 -0.38
C THR A 281 -18.86 2.74 0.98
N TYR A 282 -18.79 1.59 1.65
CA TYR A 282 -19.26 1.41 3.02
C TYR A 282 -18.56 2.37 3.98
N CYS A 283 -17.23 2.48 3.92
CA CYS A 283 -16.48 3.42 4.77
C CYS A 283 -16.87 4.89 4.50
N LEU A 284 -17.22 5.24 3.26
CA LEU A 284 -17.69 6.57 2.88
C LEU A 284 -19.08 6.89 3.46
N LEU A 285 -20.00 5.91 3.41
CA LEU A 285 -21.41 6.11 3.76
C LEU A 285 -21.67 5.99 5.26
N ASN A 286 -20.87 5.21 5.99
CA ASN A 286 -21.02 5.06 7.43
C ASN A 286 -20.61 6.33 8.18
N ASP A 287 -21.30 6.59 9.30
CA ASP A 287 -20.91 7.62 10.25
C ASP A 287 -19.44 7.49 10.62
N SER A 288 -18.72 8.60 10.59
CA SER A 288 -17.29 8.64 10.86
C SER A 288 -16.98 9.70 11.91
N PRO A 289 -17.18 9.40 13.21
CA PRO A 289 -16.72 10.27 14.28
C PRO A 289 -15.24 10.62 14.10
N GLU A 290 -14.84 11.79 14.61
CA GLU A 290 -13.44 12.17 14.71
C GLU A 290 -12.64 11.08 15.43
N MET A 291 -11.40 10.89 15.00
CA MET A 291 -10.53 9.84 15.49
C MET A 291 -9.36 10.49 16.19
N ASP A 292 -9.31 10.39 17.52
CA ASP A 292 -8.20 10.90 18.30
C ASP A 292 -6.96 9.99 18.19
N TRP A 293 -5.84 10.44 18.76
CA TRP A 293 -4.60 9.69 18.69
C TRP A 293 -4.64 8.35 19.44
N GLN A 294 -5.45 8.26 20.51
CA GLN A 294 -5.60 7.04 21.28
C GLN A 294 -6.42 6.00 20.51
N GLU A 295 -7.45 6.42 19.80
CA GLU A 295 -8.23 5.56 18.91
C GLU A 295 -7.41 5.11 17.69
N GLN A 296 -6.54 5.97 17.14
CA GLN A 296 -5.59 5.57 16.10
C GLN A 296 -4.64 4.47 16.59
N LYS A 297 -4.09 4.61 17.79
CA LYS A 297 -3.26 3.56 18.42
C LYS A 297 -4.03 2.27 18.64
N LEU A 298 -5.26 2.37 19.13
CA LEU A 298 -6.13 1.21 19.33
C LEU A 298 -6.36 0.44 18.02
N SER A 299 -6.60 1.16 16.93
CA SER A 299 -6.80 0.57 15.60
C SER A 299 -5.52 -0.11 15.09
N THR A 300 -4.35 0.49 15.33
CA THR A 300 -3.06 -0.16 15.07
C THR A 300 -2.88 -1.42 15.92
N THR A 301 -3.23 -1.39 17.21
CA THR A 301 -3.17 -2.58 18.08
C THR A 301 -4.07 -3.71 17.59
N ASN A 302 -5.30 -3.40 17.14
CA ASN A 302 -6.17 -4.40 16.52
C ASN A 302 -5.57 -4.97 15.23
N LEU A 303 -4.99 -4.12 14.38
CA LEU A 303 -4.29 -4.58 13.18
C LEU A 303 -3.12 -5.51 13.53
N ASP A 304 -2.27 -5.15 14.48
CA ASP A 304 -1.13 -5.96 14.92
C ASP A 304 -1.59 -7.33 15.43
N ALA A 305 -2.68 -7.38 16.20
CA ALA A 305 -3.27 -8.63 16.67
C ALA A 305 -3.71 -9.51 15.49
N VAL A 306 -4.37 -8.94 14.47
CA VAL A 306 -4.80 -9.70 13.29
C VAL A 306 -3.63 -10.10 12.38
N VAL A 307 -2.59 -9.27 12.28
CA VAL A 307 -1.36 -9.62 11.55
C VAL A 307 -0.73 -10.88 12.15
N ASN A 308 -0.66 -10.97 13.47
CA ASN A 308 0.03 -12.05 14.16
C ASN A 308 -0.85 -13.30 14.38
N GLU A 309 -2.13 -13.10 14.68
CA GLU A 309 -3.04 -14.13 15.20
C GLU A 309 -4.40 -14.15 14.49
N GLY A 310 -4.55 -13.44 13.37
CA GLY A 310 -5.86 -13.18 12.74
C GLY A 310 -6.68 -14.40 12.36
N ARG A 311 -6.08 -15.59 12.19
CA ARG A 311 -6.79 -16.84 11.90
C ARG A 311 -7.11 -17.67 13.15
N ASP A 312 -6.77 -17.19 14.35
CA ASP A 312 -7.24 -17.80 15.60
C ASP A 312 -8.74 -17.49 15.79
N PRO A 313 -9.61 -18.51 15.88
CA PRO A 313 -11.06 -18.31 16.05
C PRO A 313 -11.46 -17.64 17.36
N GLU A 314 -10.60 -17.65 18.38
CA GLU A 314 -10.87 -17.01 19.68
C GLU A 314 -10.25 -15.61 19.80
N LEU A 315 -9.69 -15.06 18.72
CA LEU A 315 -9.09 -13.73 18.73
C LEU A 315 -10.11 -12.65 19.11
N MET A 316 -9.79 -11.89 20.14
CA MET A 316 -10.57 -10.75 20.62
C MET A 316 -9.90 -9.44 20.21
N LEU A 317 -10.68 -8.52 19.65
CA LEU A 317 -10.28 -7.16 19.29
C LEU A 317 -10.94 -6.16 20.23
N ASN A 318 -10.37 -4.96 20.34
CA ASN A 318 -10.93 -3.90 21.17
C ASN A 318 -11.67 -2.87 20.30
N LYS A 319 -12.99 -2.85 20.40
CA LYS A 319 -13.88 -1.89 19.74
C LYS A 319 -14.31 -0.84 20.76
N GLN A 320 -13.62 0.30 20.76
CA GLN A 320 -13.92 1.46 21.63
C GLN A 320 -14.00 1.12 23.14
N GLY A 321 -13.11 0.26 23.61
CA GLY A 321 -13.02 -0.18 25.01
C GLY A 321 -13.71 -1.51 25.29
N GLU A 322 -14.54 -2.02 24.37
CA GLU A 322 -15.20 -3.31 24.49
C GLU A 322 -14.40 -4.40 23.76
N MET A 323 -14.15 -5.53 24.42
CA MET A 323 -13.53 -6.68 23.78
C MET A 323 -14.61 -7.46 23.01
N VAL A 324 -14.43 -7.56 21.70
CA VAL A 324 -15.34 -8.27 20.78
C VAL A 324 -14.57 -9.34 20.03
N ARG A 325 -15.20 -10.47 19.73
CA ARG A 325 -14.58 -11.50 18.88
C ARG A 325 -14.41 -10.98 17.47
N LEU A 326 -13.29 -11.29 16.83
CA LEU A 326 -13.03 -10.89 15.43
C LEU A 326 -14.16 -11.34 14.51
N THR A 327 -14.63 -12.58 14.66
CA THR A 327 -15.70 -13.15 13.83
C THR A 327 -17.01 -12.38 13.97
N ASP A 328 -17.42 -12.07 15.20
CA ASP A 328 -18.69 -11.38 15.49
C ASP A 328 -18.67 -9.95 14.92
N TRP A 329 -17.53 -9.26 15.03
CA TRP A 329 -17.36 -7.94 14.44
C TRP A 329 -17.36 -8.03 12.90
N ALA A 330 -16.64 -9.00 12.31
CA ALA A 330 -16.64 -9.20 10.86
C ALA A 330 -18.05 -9.49 10.32
N GLU A 331 -18.83 -10.36 10.97
CA GLU A 331 -20.22 -10.65 10.58
C GLU A 331 -21.12 -9.42 10.58
N THR A 332 -20.94 -8.54 11.57
CA THR A 332 -21.64 -7.24 11.63
C THR A 332 -21.28 -6.37 10.41
N ILE A 333 -19.98 -6.27 10.08
CA ILE A 333 -19.51 -5.51 8.92
C ILE A 333 -20.08 -6.12 7.63
N PHE A 334 -19.99 -7.45 7.44
CA PHE A 334 -20.48 -8.13 6.24
C PHE A 334 -21.99 -7.97 6.01
N THR A 335 -22.78 -7.83 7.08
CA THR A 335 -24.21 -7.48 6.98
C THR A 335 -24.39 -6.12 6.30
N GLN A 336 -23.62 -5.12 6.72
CA GLN A 336 -23.66 -3.77 6.14
C GLN A 336 -23.06 -3.72 4.73
N LEU A 337 -21.97 -4.46 4.47
CA LEU A 337 -21.41 -4.61 3.12
C LEU A 337 -22.41 -5.22 2.14
N SER A 338 -23.25 -6.15 2.60
CA SER A 338 -24.29 -6.76 1.76
C SER A 338 -25.34 -5.75 1.30
N GLU A 339 -25.68 -4.76 2.14
CA GLU A 339 -26.59 -3.68 1.76
C GLU A 339 -25.97 -2.77 0.70
N VAL A 340 -24.71 -2.37 0.89
CA VAL A 340 -23.96 -1.54 -0.07
C VAL A 340 -23.81 -2.26 -1.41
N ALA A 341 -23.41 -3.53 -1.39
CA ALA A 341 -23.28 -4.35 -2.58
C ALA A 341 -24.60 -4.44 -3.37
N ARG A 342 -25.74 -4.58 -2.68
CA ARG A 342 -27.06 -4.57 -3.31
C ARG A 342 -27.38 -3.24 -3.99
N TYR A 343 -27.00 -2.09 -3.40
CA TYR A 343 -27.18 -0.79 -4.05
C TYR A 343 -26.36 -0.68 -5.33
N MET A 344 -25.11 -1.14 -5.29
CA MET A 344 -24.22 -1.15 -6.46
C MET A 344 -24.73 -2.08 -7.56
N ASP A 345 -25.11 -3.30 -7.21
CA ASP A 345 -25.68 -4.29 -8.12
C ASP A 345 -26.93 -3.75 -8.83
N ASN A 346 -27.85 -3.11 -8.09
CA ASN A 346 -29.03 -2.48 -8.65
C ASN A 346 -28.69 -1.32 -9.61
N ALA A 347 -27.69 -0.51 -9.28
CA ALA A 347 -27.29 0.63 -10.10
C ALA A 347 -26.68 0.20 -11.45
N TYR A 348 -25.95 -0.92 -11.47
CA TYR A 348 -25.30 -1.43 -12.68
C TYR A 348 -26.10 -2.54 -13.40
N GLY A 349 -27.15 -3.08 -12.78
CA GLY A 349 -27.92 -4.20 -13.33
C GLY A 349 -27.12 -5.51 -13.32
N VAL A 350 -26.34 -5.75 -12.26
CA VAL A 350 -25.43 -6.89 -12.10
C VAL A 350 -25.67 -7.59 -10.75
N SER A 351 -24.96 -8.69 -10.48
CA SER A 351 -25.04 -9.43 -9.20
C SER A 351 -23.67 -9.67 -8.56
N TYR A 352 -22.58 -9.31 -9.25
CA TYR A 352 -21.25 -9.76 -8.87
C TYR A 352 -20.73 -9.08 -7.60
N TYR A 353 -21.27 -7.94 -7.17
CA TYR A 353 -20.86 -7.33 -5.90
C TYR A 353 -21.45 -8.12 -4.74
N SER A 354 -22.75 -8.39 -4.74
CA SER A 354 -23.40 -9.17 -3.67
C SER A 354 -22.90 -10.61 -3.62
N GLU A 355 -22.68 -11.25 -4.77
CA GLU A 355 -22.05 -12.58 -4.84
C GLU A 355 -20.65 -12.59 -4.23
N THR A 356 -19.84 -11.56 -4.52
CA THR A 356 -18.49 -11.42 -3.94
C THR A 356 -18.53 -11.28 -2.43
N ILE A 357 -19.41 -10.41 -1.91
CA ILE A 357 -19.56 -10.19 -0.46
C ILE A 357 -20.08 -11.46 0.22
N ALA A 358 -21.05 -12.16 -0.37
CA ALA A 358 -21.58 -13.40 0.16
C ALA A 358 -20.52 -14.50 0.25
N GLU A 359 -19.68 -14.67 -0.79
CA GLU A 359 -18.59 -15.65 -0.77
C GLU A 359 -17.55 -15.30 0.32
N LEU A 360 -17.10 -14.04 0.38
CA LEU A 360 -16.10 -13.61 1.35
C LEU A 360 -16.62 -13.64 2.80
N ALA A 361 -17.91 -13.43 3.03
CA ALA A 361 -18.52 -13.62 4.35
C ALA A 361 -18.33 -15.07 4.86
N THR A 362 -18.32 -16.07 3.96
CA THR A 362 -18.07 -17.47 4.35
C THR A 362 -16.65 -17.71 4.87
N TRP A 363 -15.71 -16.81 4.59
CA TRP A 363 -14.31 -16.95 5.02
C TRP A 363 -14.12 -16.61 6.49
N VAL A 364 -15.01 -15.80 7.08
CA VAL A 364 -14.99 -15.41 8.49
C VAL A 364 -15.00 -16.64 9.40
N ASN A 365 -15.91 -17.57 9.14
CA ASN A 365 -16.04 -18.83 9.87
C ASN A 365 -15.24 -19.99 9.24
N SER A 366 -14.40 -19.69 8.25
CA SER A 366 -13.52 -20.68 7.60
C SER A 366 -12.17 -20.05 7.27
N PRO A 367 -11.31 -19.76 8.27
CA PRO A 367 -10.06 -19.04 8.08
C PRO A 367 -9.06 -19.72 7.13
N SER A 368 -9.24 -21.01 6.81
CA SER A 368 -8.46 -21.71 5.77
C SER A 368 -8.74 -21.19 4.34
N LYS A 369 -9.85 -20.48 4.12
CA LYS A 369 -10.20 -19.87 2.83
C LYS A 369 -9.52 -18.52 2.60
N THR A 370 -9.09 -17.83 3.66
CA THR A 370 -8.36 -16.55 3.52
C THR A 370 -7.04 -16.74 2.79
N PHE A 371 -6.46 -15.66 2.28
CA PHE A 371 -5.22 -15.76 1.51
C PHE A 371 -4.09 -16.39 2.32
N SER A 372 -3.85 -15.92 3.54
CA SER A 372 -2.88 -16.51 4.46
C SER A 372 -3.20 -17.97 4.84
N GLY A 373 -4.49 -18.32 5.01
CA GLY A 373 -4.92 -19.70 5.28
C GLY A 373 -4.58 -20.65 4.14
N LYS A 374 -4.89 -20.25 2.89
CA LYS A 374 -4.51 -20.97 1.67
C LYS A 374 -2.99 -21.06 1.53
N TYR A 375 -2.28 -19.96 1.82
CA TYR A 375 -0.82 -19.87 1.71
C TYR A 375 -0.12 -20.85 2.66
N VAL A 376 -0.44 -20.79 3.95
CA VAL A 376 0.15 -21.69 4.96
C VAL A 376 -0.19 -23.15 4.63
N SER A 377 -1.41 -23.43 4.19
CA SER A 377 -1.81 -24.77 3.77
C SER A 377 -0.98 -25.29 2.59
N ALA A 378 -0.70 -24.43 1.60
CA ALA A 378 0.13 -24.78 0.45
C ALA A 378 1.58 -25.12 0.88
N LEU A 379 2.20 -24.26 1.69
CA LEU A 379 3.56 -24.50 2.19
C LEU A 379 3.65 -25.77 3.05
N ALA A 380 2.70 -25.95 3.99
CA ALA A 380 2.73 -27.05 4.94
C ALA A 380 2.49 -28.42 4.27
N LYS A 381 1.59 -28.49 3.27
CA LYS A 381 1.27 -29.73 2.55
C LYS A 381 2.49 -30.34 1.86
N GLU A 382 3.37 -29.50 1.33
CA GLU A 382 4.55 -29.93 0.57
C GLU A 382 5.86 -29.84 1.38
N ASN A 383 5.79 -29.37 2.64
CA ASN A 383 6.96 -28.96 3.43
C ASN A 383 7.92 -28.08 2.61
N GLN A 384 7.34 -27.17 1.81
CA GLN A 384 8.04 -26.39 0.80
C GLN A 384 8.58 -25.09 1.41
N ASP A 385 9.79 -24.71 1.00
CA ASP A 385 10.33 -23.40 1.34
C ASP A 385 9.60 -22.27 0.59
N ASN A 386 9.36 -21.16 1.28
CA ASN A 386 8.65 -19.98 0.78
C ASN A 386 9.23 -19.46 -0.55
N GLY A 387 10.57 -19.42 -0.66
CA GLY A 387 11.23 -18.99 -1.89
C GLY A 387 11.01 -19.92 -3.08
N HIS A 388 10.95 -21.24 -2.85
CA HIS A 388 10.70 -22.21 -3.91
C HIS A 388 9.23 -22.18 -4.37
N PHE A 389 8.31 -21.98 -3.43
CA PHE A 389 6.90 -21.73 -3.73
C PHE A 389 6.73 -20.51 -4.65
N ALA A 390 7.35 -19.38 -4.29
CA ALA A 390 7.30 -18.16 -5.09
C ALA A 390 7.97 -18.31 -6.46
N LEU A 391 9.11 -18.99 -6.57
CA LEU A 391 9.77 -19.26 -7.87
C LEU A 391 8.89 -20.10 -8.81
N ALA A 392 8.22 -21.13 -8.27
CA ALA A 392 7.32 -21.97 -9.07
C ALA A 392 6.16 -21.15 -9.64
N LEU A 393 5.55 -20.29 -8.81
CA LEU A 393 4.51 -19.36 -9.25
C LEU A 393 5.03 -18.36 -10.28
N ALA A 394 6.22 -17.78 -10.06
CA ALA A 394 6.80 -16.79 -10.95
C ALA A 394 7.04 -17.35 -12.36
N GLN A 395 7.52 -18.59 -12.45
CA GLN A 395 7.71 -19.31 -13.72
C GLN A 395 6.37 -19.59 -14.40
N GLN A 396 5.38 -20.08 -13.64
CA GLN A 396 4.02 -20.32 -14.16
C GLN A 396 3.40 -19.03 -14.72
N TYR A 397 3.49 -17.92 -13.97
CA TYR A 397 2.90 -16.65 -14.37
C TYR A 397 3.62 -16.03 -15.56
N LYS A 398 4.96 -16.14 -15.64
CA LYS A 398 5.68 -15.72 -16.84
C LYS A 398 5.16 -16.44 -18.08
N GLN A 399 5.02 -17.76 -18.02
CA GLN A 399 4.52 -18.54 -19.15
C GLN A 399 3.08 -18.14 -19.51
N SER A 400 2.19 -18.03 -18.52
CA SER A 400 0.80 -17.60 -18.73
C SER A 400 0.69 -16.23 -19.41
N HIS A 401 1.50 -15.25 -18.99
CA HIS A 401 1.54 -13.92 -19.61
C HIS A 401 2.09 -13.95 -21.04
N LEU A 402 3.13 -14.73 -21.31
CA LEU A 402 3.70 -14.86 -22.65
C LEU A 402 2.74 -15.55 -23.63
N ASP A 403 1.95 -16.52 -23.17
CA ASP A 403 0.96 -17.24 -23.97
C ASP A 403 -0.34 -16.46 -24.20
N ALA A 404 -0.72 -15.55 -23.30
CA ALA A 404 -1.96 -14.80 -23.40
C ALA A 404 -1.92 -13.72 -24.49
N ASP A 405 -3.02 -13.47 -25.20
CA ASP A 405 -3.10 -12.32 -26.09
C ASP A 405 -3.19 -11.00 -25.31
N TYR A 406 -2.70 -9.93 -25.95
CA TYR A 406 -2.92 -8.55 -25.50
C TYR A 406 -4.42 -8.20 -25.54
N GLN A 407 -4.93 -7.52 -24.51
CA GLN A 407 -6.38 -7.27 -24.35
C GLN A 407 -6.78 -5.80 -24.50
N PHE A 408 -5.93 -4.87 -24.08
CA PHE A 408 -6.19 -3.43 -24.08
C PHE A 408 -5.10 -2.64 -24.81
N TYR A 409 -3.84 -2.84 -24.43
CA TYR A 409 -2.68 -2.28 -25.14
C TYR A 409 -2.11 -3.31 -26.10
N ASP A 410 -1.42 -2.87 -27.14
CA ASP A 410 -0.63 -3.77 -28.01
C ASP A 410 0.88 -3.57 -27.82
N GLN A 411 1.65 -4.52 -28.36
CA GLN A 411 3.11 -4.51 -28.28
C GLN A 411 3.72 -3.24 -28.92
N ALA A 412 3.16 -2.76 -30.03
CA ALA A 412 3.71 -1.61 -30.76
C ALA A 412 3.51 -0.32 -29.96
N PHE A 413 2.34 -0.15 -29.33
CA PHE A 413 2.04 0.94 -28.43
C PHE A 413 3.01 0.97 -27.25
N LEU A 414 3.20 -0.16 -26.55
CA LEU A 414 4.09 -0.24 -25.38
C LEU A 414 5.56 -0.04 -25.76
N ALA A 415 6.01 -0.59 -26.90
CA ALA A 415 7.35 -0.33 -27.42
C ALA A 415 7.56 1.15 -27.75
N LYS A 416 6.56 1.82 -28.33
CA LYS A 416 6.61 3.27 -28.57
C LYS A 416 6.67 4.06 -27.25
N GLN A 417 5.89 3.68 -26.23
CA GLN A 417 5.96 4.35 -24.92
C GLN A 417 7.36 4.22 -24.29
N ALA A 418 8.01 3.05 -24.40
CA ALA A 418 9.37 2.86 -23.94
C ALA A 418 10.35 3.83 -24.63
N VAL A 419 10.31 3.94 -25.96
CA VAL A 419 11.14 4.90 -26.71
C VAL A 419 10.84 6.35 -26.33
N ASP A 420 9.56 6.73 -26.30
CA ASP A 420 9.12 8.09 -25.98
C ASP A 420 9.56 8.51 -24.56
N SER A 421 9.58 7.58 -23.61
CA SER A 421 10.01 7.84 -22.23
C SER A 421 11.49 8.23 -22.13
N VAL A 422 12.35 7.65 -22.96
CA VAL A 422 13.79 7.98 -23.03
C VAL A 422 13.98 9.37 -23.62
N LEU A 423 13.17 9.75 -24.61
CA LEU A 423 13.20 11.10 -25.19
C LEU A 423 12.78 12.14 -24.15
N LYS A 424 11.69 11.88 -23.42
CA LYS A 424 11.22 12.76 -22.33
C LYS A 424 12.23 12.91 -21.21
N GLU A 425 12.95 11.85 -20.83
CA GLU A 425 14.01 11.94 -19.82
C GLU A 425 15.12 12.90 -20.26
N ARG A 426 15.53 12.84 -21.53
CA ARG A 426 16.52 13.76 -22.11
C ARG A 426 16.03 15.20 -22.14
N GLU A 427 14.75 15.42 -22.46
CA GLU A 427 14.13 16.74 -22.44
C GLU A 427 14.12 17.32 -21.02
N VAL A 428 13.76 16.52 -20.02
CA VAL A 428 13.82 16.92 -18.60
C VAL A 428 15.24 17.28 -18.21
N LYS A 429 16.24 16.50 -18.62
CA LYS A 429 17.65 16.83 -18.36
C LYS A 429 18.08 18.13 -19.03
N ALA A 430 17.70 18.33 -20.30
CA ALA A 430 18.05 19.53 -21.06
C ALA A 430 17.38 20.80 -20.50
N ALA A 431 16.27 20.65 -19.78
CA ALA A 431 15.57 21.75 -19.12
C ALA A 431 16.19 22.15 -17.77
N ASP A 432 17.11 21.35 -17.20
CA ASP A 432 17.83 21.74 -15.97
C ASP A 432 18.67 23.01 -16.23
N SER A 433 18.38 24.08 -15.50
CA SER A 433 19.06 25.38 -15.61
C SER A 433 19.88 25.77 -14.38
N VAL A 434 19.79 24.99 -13.30
CA VAL A 434 20.43 25.24 -12.01
C VAL A 434 21.25 24.03 -11.55
N SER A 435 22.18 24.25 -10.61
CA SER A 435 22.89 23.15 -9.97
C SER A 435 21.94 22.29 -9.12
N PHE A 436 22.35 21.06 -8.84
CA PHE A 436 21.54 20.14 -8.04
C PHE A 436 21.27 20.66 -6.61
N THR A 437 22.27 21.28 -5.98
CA THR A 437 22.09 21.91 -4.66
C THR A 437 21.09 23.06 -4.73
N ALA A 438 21.22 23.97 -5.71
CA ALA A 438 20.29 25.09 -5.87
C ALA A 438 18.85 24.62 -6.20
N PHE A 439 18.70 23.52 -6.93
CA PHE A 439 17.42 22.87 -7.15
C PHE A 439 16.80 22.36 -5.84
N LEU A 440 17.59 21.70 -4.99
CA LEU A 440 17.10 21.20 -3.70
C LEU A 440 16.84 22.32 -2.70
N ASP A 441 17.62 23.39 -2.70
CA ASP A 441 17.36 24.60 -1.90
C ASP A 441 15.98 25.18 -2.23
N ASP A 442 15.66 25.33 -3.53
CA ASP A 442 14.35 25.80 -3.99
C ASP A 442 13.22 24.83 -3.66
N TYR A 443 13.46 23.51 -3.82
CA TYR A 443 12.47 22.49 -3.48
C TYR A 443 12.10 22.55 -1.98
N PHE A 444 13.09 22.56 -1.09
CA PHE A 444 12.84 22.56 0.35
C PHE A 444 12.39 23.91 0.90
N ALA A 445 12.64 25.01 0.20
CA ALA A 445 12.06 26.30 0.56
C ALA A 445 10.53 26.36 0.31
N LYS A 446 10.01 25.51 -0.58
CA LYS A 446 8.58 25.44 -0.92
C LYS A 446 7.82 24.34 -0.18
N ALA A 447 8.53 23.28 0.22
CA ALA A 447 7.96 22.08 0.84
C ALA A 447 7.18 22.36 2.12
#